data_AF-A0A950R3G3-F1
#
_entry.id   AF-A0A950R3G3-F1
#
_cell.length_a   1.000
_cell.length_b   1.000
_cell.length_c   1.000
_cell.angle_alpha   90.00
_cell.angle_beta   90.00
_cell.angle_gamma   90.00
#
_symmetry.space_group_name_H-M   'P 1'
#
loop_
_entity.id
_entity.type
_entity.pdbx_description
1 polymer ?
#
loop_
_entity_poly.entity_id
_entity_poly.type
_entity_poly.pdbx_seq_one_letter_code
_entity_poly.pdbx_strand_id
1 'polypeptide(L)'
;ILQNLLRERVSIKDAGSILEAMGEGAGITRNPNLLTEYVRQSIRRAIVKPYLNAAGDLPAYFVDSEIERIIESAVEHGEQGSHLNLSPQQIRSIVDRITKTLPGADSGLVILSSSGARHFLRQIIENALPGVAIVGQNEIPSGVRVLCLGTIK
;
A
#
# COMPACT_ATOMS: atom_id res chain seq x y z
N ILE A 1 -13.41 5.77 -2.09
CA ILE A 1 -13.13 4.39 -1.61
C ILE A 1 -13.05 3.40 -2.77
N LEU A 2 -14.14 3.01 -3.44
CA LEU A 2 -14.09 2.05 -4.56
C LEU A 2 -13.12 2.46 -5.67
N GLN A 3 -13.11 3.74 -6.06
CA GLN A 3 -12.15 4.28 -7.01
C GLN A 3 -10.69 4.11 -6.54
N ASN A 4 -10.42 4.30 -5.24
CA ASN A 4 -9.08 4.13 -4.68
C ASN A 4 -8.65 2.66 -4.74
N LEU A 5 -9.55 1.73 -4.36
CA LEU A 5 -9.31 0.29 -4.48
C LEU A 5 -8.96 -0.11 -5.92
N LEU A 6 -9.74 0.36 -6.90
CA LEU A 6 -9.47 0.10 -8.32
C LEU A 6 -8.16 0.72 -8.80
N ARG A 7 -7.83 1.94 -8.34
CA ARG A 7 -6.56 2.62 -8.66
C ARG A 7 -5.34 1.83 -8.16
N GLU A 8 -5.54 0.99 -7.14
CA GLU A 8 -4.56 0.06 -6.60
C GLU A 8 -4.76 -1.39 -7.06
N ARG A 9 -5.60 -1.60 -8.08
CA ARG A 9 -5.91 -2.91 -8.69
C ARG A 9 -6.49 -3.93 -7.70
N VAL A 10 -7.10 -3.46 -6.62
CA VAL A 10 -7.85 -4.32 -5.70
C VAL A 10 -9.19 -4.67 -6.32
N SER A 11 -9.54 -5.96 -6.28
CA SER A 11 -10.81 -6.43 -6.80
C SER A 11 -11.98 -5.89 -5.99
N ILE A 12 -12.98 -5.32 -6.66
CA ILE A 12 -14.23 -4.86 -6.05
C ILE A 12 -15.40 -5.82 -6.30
N LYS A 13 -15.11 -7.06 -6.70
CA LYS A 13 -16.15 -8.08 -7.02
C LYS A 13 -16.95 -8.48 -5.78
N ASP A 14 -16.30 -8.55 -4.63
CA ASP A 14 -16.95 -8.79 -3.36
C ASP A 14 -17.43 -7.47 -2.74
N ALA A 15 -18.47 -6.89 -3.36
CA ALA A 15 -19.04 -5.63 -2.92
C ALA A 15 -19.68 -5.72 -1.53
N GLY A 16 -20.17 -6.90 -1.13
CA GLY A 16 -20.77 -7.14 0.19
C GLY A 16 -19.77 -6.88 1.31
N SER A 17 -18.64 -7.58 1.29
CA SER A 17 -17.57 -7.41 2.28
C SER A 17 -17.01 -5.98 2.29
N ILE A 18 -16.93 -5.32 1.13
CA ILE A 18 -16.47 -3.94 1.03
C ILE A 18 -17.46 -2.96 1.68
N LEU A 19 -18.76 -3.10 1.41
CA LEU A 19 -19.79 -2.22 1.98
C LEU A 19 -19.94 -2.41 3.49
N GLU A 20 -19.83 -3.65 3.97
CA GLU A 20 -19.79 -3.96 5.40
C GLU A 20 -18.61 -3.27 6.09
N ALA A 21 -17.39 -3.46 5.55
CA ALA A 21 -16.19 -2.80 6.07
C ALA A 21 -16.27 -1.27 6.00
N MET A 22 -16.91 -0.71 4.96
CA MET A 22 -17.16 0.72 4.87
C MET A 22 -18.12 1.20 5.96
N GLY A 23 -19.16 0.43 6.26
CA GLY A 23 -20.13 0.73 7.32
C GLY A 23 -19.48 0.73 8.71
N GLU A 24 -18.67 -0.28 9.02
CA GLU A 24 -17.91 -0.37 10.26
C GLU A 24 -16.91 0.79 10.39
N GLY A 25 -16.11 1.02 9.35
CA GLY A 25 -15.09 2.07 9.36
C GLY A 25 -15.67 3.49 9.40
N ALA A 26 -16.87 3.71 8.86
CA ALA A 26 -17.54 5.02 8.89
C ALA A 26 -17.90 5.49 10.31
N GLY A 27 -17.98 4.57 11.28
CA GLY A 27 -18.08 4.89 12.72
C GLY A 27 -16.78 5.41 13.33
N ILE A 28 -15.63 5.12 12.69
CA ILE A 28 -14.29 5.48 13.17
C ILE A 28 -13.79 6.76 12.50
N THR A 29 -13.98 6.89 11.19
CA THR A 29 -13.48 8.04 10.42
C THR A 29 -14.38 8.41 9.25
N ARG A 30 -14.45 9.71 8.96
CA ARG A 30 -15.09 10.26 7.76
C ARG A 30 -14.09 10.59 6.65
N ASN A 31 -12.79 10.45 6.93
CA ASN A 31 -11.75 10.68 5.94
C ASN A 31 -11.73 9.51 4.93
N PRO A 32 -11.94 9.78 3.62
CA PRO A 32 -12.07 8.73 2.62
C PRO A 32 -10.78 7.93 2.40
N ASN A 33 -9.59 8.49 2.66
CA ASN A 33 -8.31 7.79 2.54
C ASN A 33 -8.15 6.81 3.71
N LEU A 34 -8.35 7.28 4.95
CA LEU A 34 -8.31 6.41 6.12
C LEU A 34 -9.38 5.31 6.08
N LEU A 35 -10.58 5.64 5.60
CA LEU A 35 -11.63 4.64 5.41
C LEU A 35 -11.27 3.63 4.29
N THR A 36 -10.52 4.06 3.27
CA THR A 36 -9.98 3.12 2.26
C THR A 36 -8.96 2.17 2.90
N GLU A 37 -8.04 2.67 3.73
CA GLU A 37 -7.07 1.83 4.45
C GLU A 37 -7.77 0.82 5.37
N TYR A 38 -8.80 1.26 6.11
CA TYR A 38 -9.61 0.38 6.95
C TYR A 38 -10.26 -0.74 6.12
N VAL A 39 -10.93 -0.38 5.02
CA VAL A 39 -11.56 -1.36 4.12
C VAL A 39 -10.52 -2.35 3.61
N ARG A 40 -9.36 -1.87 3.16
CA ARG A 40 -8.27 -2.72 2.67
C ARG A 40 -7.81 -3.72 3.73
N GLN A 41 -7.63 -3.28 4.97
CA GLN A 41 -7.31 -4.17 6.09
C GLN A 41 -8.39 -5.23 6.32
N SER A 42 -9.67 -4.88 6.24
CA SER A 42 -10.78 -5.83 6.39
C SER A 42 -10.81 -6.87 5.27
N ILE A 43 -10.51 -6.48 4.03
CA ILE A 43 -10.44 -7.38 2.86
C ILE A 43 -9.03 -7.91 2.56
N ARG A 44 -8.12 -7.88 3.53
CA ARG A 44 -6.70 -8.25 3.36
C ARG A 44 -6.42 -9.57 2.63
N ARG A 45 -7.26 -10.58 2.84
CA ARG A 45 -7.14 -11.88 2.13
C ARG A 45 -7.32 -11.71 0.62
N ALA A 46 -8.26 -10.88 0.19
CA ALA A 46 -8.50 -10.60 -1.23
C ALA A 46 -7.38 -9.76 -1.85
N ILE A 47 -6.74 -8.89 -1.08
CA ILE A 47 -5.60 -8.06 -1.53
C ILE A 47 -4.36 -8.92 -1.75
N VAL A 48 -4.02 -9.80 -0.81
CA VAL A 48 -2.77 -10.57 -0.86
C VAL A 48 -2.87 -11.79 -1.79
N LYS A 49 -4.05 -12.42 -1.90
CA LYS A 49 -4.25 -13.67 -2.66
C LYS A 49 -3.67 -13.67 -4.09
N PRO A 50 -3.82 -12.60 -4.91
CA PRO A 50 -3.28 -12.56 -6.27
C PRO A 50 -1.75 -12.60 -6.33
N TYR A 51 -1.07 -12.29 -5.23
CA TYR A 51 0.39 -12.17 -5.16
C TYR A 51 1.06 -13.35 -4.44
N LEU A 52 0.28 -14.33 -3.99
CA LEU A 52 0.83 -15.54 -3.38
C LEU A 52 1.46 -16.44 -4.44
N ASN A 53 2.59 -17.06 -4.09
CA ASN A 53 3.22 -18.08 -4.92
C ASN A 53 2.48 -19.44 -4.79
N ALA A 54 2.94 -20.46 -5.52
CA ALA A 54 2.34 -21.80 -5.47
C ALA A 54 2.40 -22.48 -4.09
N ALA A 55 3.32 -22.06 -3.21
CA ALA A 55 3.44 -22.54 -1.84
C ALA A 55 2.54 -21.76 -0.86
N GLY A 56 1.84 -20.70 -1.32
CA GLY A 56 1.02 -19.84 -0.48
C GLY A 56 1.81 -18.76 0.27
N ASP A 57 3.07 -18.54 -0.06
CA ASP A 57 3.89 -17.47 0.51
C ASP A 57 3.77 -16.17 -0.30
N LEU A 58 3.98 -15.03 0.35
CA LEU A 58 4.02 -13.71 -0.27
C LEU A 58 5.46 -13.27 -0.54
N PRO A 59 5.98 -13.38 -1.77
CA PRO A 59 7.25 -12.77 -2.15
C PRO A 59 7.12 -11.24 -2.23
N ALA A 60 7.91 -10.51 -1.45
CA ALA A 60 7.84 -9.05 -1.37
C ALA A 60 9.21 -8.39 -1.19
N TYR A 61 9.33 -7.16 -1.68
CA TYR A 61 10.43 -6.24 -1.38
C TYR A 61 10.05 -5.39 -0.18
N PHE A 62 10.99 -5.21 0.74
CA PHE A 62 10.75 -4.46 1.97
C PHE A 62 11.24 -3.02 1.78
N VAL A 63 10.47 -2.05 2.24
CA VAL A 63 10.96 -0.68 2.37
C VAL A 63 11.77 -0.58 3.65
N ASP A 64 12.94 0.06 3.62
CA ASP A 64 13.69 0.29 4.83
C ASP A 64 13.03 1.36 5.72
N SER A 65 13.30 1.29 7.03
CA SER A 65 12.69 2.16 8.03
C SER A 65 13.00 3.66 7.88
N GLU A 66 14.11 4.02 7.25
CA GLU A 66 14.49 5.41 6.96
C GLU A 66 13.53 6.01 5.93
N ILE A 67 13.26 5.33 4.82
CA ILE A 67 12.28 5.76 3.82
C ILE A 67 10.89 5.87 4.45
N GLU A 68 10.47 4.87 5.24
CA GLU A 68 9.17 4.91 5.93
C GLU A 68 9.06 6.13 6.85
N ARG A 69 10.10 6.41 7.66
CA ARG A 69 10.14 7.59 8.54
C ARG A 69 10.12 8.90 7.78
N ILE A 70 10.84 9.01 6.65
CA ILE A 70 10.82 10.20 5.80
C ILE A 70 9.39 10.45 5.31
N ILE A 71 8.70 9.41 4.85
CA ILE A 71 7.32 9.52 4.37
C ILE A 71 6.39 9.91 5.51
N GLU A 72 6.43 9.18 6.63
CA GLU A 72 5.54 9.39 7.78
C GLU A 72 5.72 10.78 8.42
N SER A 73 6.97 11.24 8.56
CA SER A 73 7.27 12.57 9.12
C SER A 73 6.85 13.73 8.21
N ALA A 74 6.71 13.48 6.90
CA ALA A 74 6.24 14.46 5.93
C ALA A 74 4.71 14.49 5.80
N VAL A 75 3.98 13.65 6.55
CA VAL A 75 2.51 13.66 6.54
C VAL A 75 1.99 14.81 7.38
N GLU A 76 1.35 15.77 6.70
CA GLU A 76 0.62 16.84 7.35
C GLU A 76 -0.87 16.51 7.41
N HIS A 77 -1.45 16.63 8.60
CA HIS A 77 -2.85 16.36 8.86
C HIS A 77 -3.63 17.67 8.79
N GLY A 78 -4.47 17.82 7.76
CA GLY A 78 -5.38 18.95 7.60
C GLY A 78 -6.84 18.58 7.83
N GLU A 79 -7.70 19.61 7.89
CA GLU A 79 -9.15 19.46 8.07
C GLU A 79 -9.82 18.59 6.99
N GLN A 80 -9.31 18.64 5.75
CA GLN A 80 -9.86 17.88 4.61
C GLN A 80 -9.11 16.58 4.30
N GLY A 81 -8.08 16.25 5.07
CA GLY A 81 -7.31 15.02 4.87
C GLY A 81 -5.83 15.17 5.20
N SER A 82 -5.14 14.05 5.09
CA SER A 82 -3.68 14.00 5.23
C SER A 82 -3.03 14.11 3.85
N HIS A 83 -1.97 14.92 3.76
CA HIS A 83 -1.22 15.14 2.52
C HIS A 83 0.28 14.99 2.78
N LEU A 84 1.01 14.66 1.73
CA LEU A 84 2.45 14.48 1.79
C LEU A 84 3.19 15.78 1.45
N ASN A 85 3.93 16.33 2.40
CA ASN A 85 4.76 17.52 2.23
C ASN A 85 6.23 17.13 1.99
N LEU A 86 6.49 16.47 0.85
CA LEU A 86 7.85 16.18 0.38
C LEU A 86 8.23 17.10 -0.77
N SER A 87 9.49 17.55 -0.77
CA SER A 87 10.05 18.25 -1.92
C SER A 87 10.08 17.35 -3.17
N PRO A 88 9.99 17.92 -4.39
CA PRO A 88 10.13 17.14 -5.62
C PRO A 88 11.42 16.32 -5.71
N GLN A 89 12.50 16.79 -5.06
CA GLN A 89 13.78 16.09 -5.00
C GLN A 89 13.70 14.84 -4.12
N GLN A 90 13.03 14.92 -2.96
CA GLN A 90 12.82 13.76 -2.08
C GLN A 90 11.94 12.71 -2.77
N ILE A 91 10.85 13.12 -3.42
CA ILE A 91 9.98 12.21 -4.18
C ILE A 91 10.78 11.47 -5.25
N ARG A 92 11.57 12.19 -6.06
CA ARG A 92 12.43 11.57 -7.09
C ARG A 92 13.45 10.60 -6.49
N SER A 93 14.10 11.00 -5.39
CA SER A 93 15.07 10.14 -4.71
C SER A 93 14.44 8.82 -4.24
N ILE A 94 13.22 8.86 -3.69
CA ILE A 94 12.48 7.65 -3.27
C ILE A 94 12.14 6.79 -4.49
N VAL A 95 11.60 7.38 -5.56
CA VAL A 95 11.27 6.65 -6.80
C VAL A 95 12.52 6.01 -7.42
N ASP A 96 13.65 6.71 -7.45
CA ASP A 96 14.91 6.21 -7.98
C ASP A 96 15.44 5.02 -7.18
N ARG A 97 15.34 5.08 -5.84
CA ARG A 97 15.72 3.95 -4.96
C ARG A 97 14.87 2.71 -5.22
N ILE A 98 13.56 2.89 -5.37
CA ILE A 98 12.61 1.81 -5.65
C ILE A 98 12.88 1.20 -7.03
N THR A 99 12.98 2.03 -8.07
CA THR A 99 13.20 1.58 -9.45
C THR A 99 14.55 0.89 -9.67
N LYS A 100 15.60 1.30 -8.94
CA LYS A 100 16.91 0.62 -8.98
C LYS A 100 16.90 -0.76 -8.31
N THR A 101 16.05 -0.94 -7.29
CA THR A 101 16.00 -2.19 -6.51
C THR A 101 15.11 -3.23 -7.18
N LEU A 102 14.01 -2.79 -7.79
CA LEU A 102 13.08 -3.69 -8.46
C LEU A 102 13.66 -4.17 -9.80
N PRO A 103 13.45 -5.45 -10.16
CA PRO A 103 13.95 -6.03 -11.41
C PRO A 103 13.21 -5.53 -12.66
N GLY A 104 12.18 -4.70 -12.51
CA GLY A 104 11.36 -4.15 -13.59
C GLY A 104 10.10 -3.47 -13.05
N ALA A 105 9.26 -2.96 -13.97
CA ALA A 105 7.96 -2.36 -13.67
C ALA A 105 6.79 -3.37 -13.83
N ASP A 106 7.11 -4.66 -13.76
CA ASP A 106 6.20 -5.74 -14.09
C ASP A 106 5.00 -5.81 -13.12
N SER A 107 3.86 -6.19 -13.67
CA SER A 107 2.69 -6.52 -12.89
C SER A 107 2.95 -7.74 -12.00
N GLY A 108 2.68 -7.61 -10.70
CA GLY A 108 2.78 -8.72 -9.75
C GLY A 108 3.89 -8.56 -8.70
N LEU A 109 4.74 -7.55 -8.83
CA LEU A 109 5.70 -7.19 -7.79
C LEU A 109 4.97 -6.56 -6.59
N VAL A 110 5.37 -6.99 -5.39
CA VAL A 110 4.84 -6.47 -4.12
C VAL A 110 5.93 -5.75 -3.36
N ILE A 111 5.61 -4.54 -2.92
CA ILE A 111 6.35 -3.81 -1.90
C ILE A 111 5.59 -3.92 -0.59
N LEU A 112 6.27 -4.32 0.47
CA LEU A 112 5.75 -4.31 1.83
C LEU A 112 6.21 -3.03 2.55
N SER A 113 5.25 -2.31 3.15
CA SER A 113 5.51 -1.12 3.95
C SER A 113 4.77 -1.14 5.29
N SER A 114 5.13 -0.23 6.19
CA SER A 114 4.34 0.13 7.36
C SER A 114 2.92 0.56 6.95
N SER A 115 1.97 0.40 7.87
CA SER A 115 0.59 0.86 7.66
C SER A 115 0.51 2.39 7.51
N GLY A 116 1.40 3.13 8.16
CA GLY A 116 1.44 4.60 8.10
C GLY A 116 1.97 5.13 6.77
N ALA A 117 2.97 4.47 6.20
CA ALA A 117 3.58 4.89 4.94
C ALA A 117 2.84 4.39 3.69
N ARG A 118 2.06 3.30 3.78
CA ARG A 118 1.50 2.57 2.63
C ARG A 118 0.76 3.45 1.62
N HIS A 119 -0.20 4.26 2.10
CA HIS A 119 -1.00 5.14 1.24
C HIS A 119 -0.14 6.17 0.51
N PHE A 120 0.76 6.82 1.24
CA PHE A 120 1.62 7.86 0.68
C PHE A 120 2.68 7.30 -0.26
N LEU A 121 3.24 6.13 0.08
CA LEU A 121 4.14 5.41 -0.82
C LEU A 121 3.44 5.07 -2.13
N ARG A 122 2.15 4.70 -2.10
CA ARG A 122 1.36 4.48 -3.31
C ARG A 122 1.23 5.73 -4.15
N GLN A 123 0.94 6.87 -3.53
CA GLN A 123 0.88 8.16 -4.23
C GLN A 123 2.21 8.54 -4.88
N ILE A 124 3.34 8.26 -4.22
CA ILE A 124 4.68 8.53 -4.75
C ILE A 124 4.95 7.72 -6.03
N ILE A 125 4.62 6.43 -6.03
CA ILE A 125 5.03 5.52 -7.12
C ILE A 125 3.97 5.27 -8.19
N GLU A 126 2.71 5.68 -8.00
CA GLU A 126 1.61 5.24 -8.88
C GLU A 126 1.81 5.59 -10.36
N ASN A 127 2.47 6.72 -10.64
CA ASN A 127 2.77 7.17 -12.00
C ASN A 127 3.99 6.44 -12.60
N ALA A 128 5.02 6.18 -11.79
CA ALA A 128 6.27 5.57 -12.25
C ALA A 128 6.15 4.05 -12.39
N LEU A 129 5.43 3.42 -11.46
CA LEU A 129 5.31 1.98 -11.29
C LEU A 129 3.83 1.58 -11.08
N PRO A 130 2.95 1.79 -12.07
CA PRO A 130 1.52 1.51 -11.93
C PRO A 130 1.21 0.02 -11.74
N GLY A 131 2.15 -0.87 -12.11
CA GLY A 131 2.05 -2.33 -11.99
C GLY A 131 2.45 -2.91 -10.63
N VAL A 132 3.12 -2.13 -9.79
CA VAL A 132 3.64 -2.57 -8.49
C VAL A 132 2.56 -2.39 -7.43
N ALA A 133 2.29 -3.46 -6.69
CA ALA A 133 1.37 -3.46 -5.56
C ALA A 133 2.11 -3.04 -4.28
N ILE A 134 1.49 -2.18 -3.48
CA ILE A 134 1.96 -1.89 -2.13
C ILE A 134 0.99 -2.52 -1.14
N VAL A 135 1.55 -3.32 -0.25
CA VAL A 135 0.82 -4.05 0.79
C VAL A 135 1.31 -3.55 2.14
N GLY A 136 0.36 -3.16 3.00
CA GLY A 136 0.65 -2.78 4.38
C GLY A 136 0.90 -4.02 5.25
N GLN A 137 1.73 -3.90 6.28
CA GLN A 137 1.94 -5.00 7.24
C GLN A 137 0.63 -5.49 7.89
N ASN A 138 -0.33 -4.60 8.13
CA ASN A 138 -1.66 -4.94 8.65
C ASN A 138 -2.56 -5.68 7.64
N GLU A 139 -2.18 -5.71 6.37
CA GLU A 139 -2.86 -6.41 5.29
C GLU A 139 -2.32 -7.83 5.08
N ILE A 140 -1.38 -8.30 5.89
CA ILE A 140 -0.89 -9.69 5.82
C ILE A 140 -1.80 -10.60 6.65
N PRO A 141 -2.53 -11.55 6.04
CA PRO A 141 -3.36 -12.49 6.80
C PRO A 141 -2.50 -13.40 7.69
N SER A 142 -3.01 -13.76 8.87
CA SER A 142 -2.39 -14.76 9.72
C SER A 142 -2.15 -16.07 8.97
N GLY A 143 -0.95 -16.62 9.09
CA GLY A 143 -0.54 -17.85 8.41
C GLY A 143 0.09 -17.67 7.02
N VAL A 144 0.04 -16.46 6.44
CA VAL A 144 0.83 -16.15 5.24
C VAL A 144 2.25 -15.82 5.67
N ARG A 145 3.23 -16.59 5.17
CA ARG A 145 4.65 -16.29 5.35
C ARG A 145 5.10 -15.31 4.26
N VAL A 146 5.84 -14.28 4.66
CA VAL A 146 6.43 -13.31 3.72
C VAL A 146 7.86 -13.74 3.39
N LEU A 147 8.18 -13.78 2.09
CA LEU A 147 9.53 -14.06 1.59
C LEU A 147 10.17 -12.75 1.18
N CYS A 148 11.27 -12.38 1.83
CA CYS A 148 12.03 -11.17 1.49
C CYS A 148 12.83 -11.41 0.22
N LEU A 149 12.46 -10.71 -0.86
CA LEU A 149 13.23 -10.70 -2.11
C LEU A 149 14.38 -9.69 -2.08
N GLY A 150 14.27 -8.67 -1.23
CA GLY A 150 15.25 -7.60 -1.10
C GLY A 150 14.72 -6.45 -0.26
N THR A 151 15.60 -5.50 0.04
CA THR A 151 15.27 -4.28 0.81
C THR A 151 15.60 -3.06 -0.04
N ILE A 152 14.63 -2.17 -0.21
CA ILE A 152 14.78 -0.87 -0.84
C ILE A 152 15.40 0.06 0.20
N LYS A 153 16.60 0.57 -0.12
CA LYS A 153 17.36 1.48 0.74
C LYS A 153 17.44 2.86 0.13
#